data_AF-A0A2V9UTU1-F1
#
_entry.id   AF-A0A2V9UTU1-F1
#
_cell.length_a   1.000
_cell.length_b   1.000
_cell.length_c   1.000
_cell.angle_alpha   90.00
_cell.angle_beta   90.00
_cell.angle_gamma   90.00
#
_symmetry.space_group_name_H-M   'P 1'
#
loop_
_entity.id
_entity.type
_entity.pdbx_description
1 polymer ?
#
loop_
_entity_poly.entity_id
_entity_poly.type
_entity_poly.pdbx_seq_one_letter_code
_entity_poly.pdbx_strand_id
1 'polypeptide(L)'
;VVFGSRFLGGAPHRVLYFWHSVGNWILTLLSNCLTNINLSDMETCYKVFRREVIQAIPLEENRFGFEPEITVKVARRKLRIYEVGISYSGRTYEEGKKIGWKDGFRALYCLAKYSLKEPRAQAASVQAARAPGESTTS
;
A
#
# COMPACT_ATOMS: atom_id res chain seq x y z
N VAL A 1 3.07 5.87 7.64
CA VAL A 1 2.46 6.11 6.32
C VAL A 1 0.98 5.86 6.45
N VAL A 2 0.15 6.68 5.82
CA VAL A 2 -1.31 6.50 5.80
C VAL A 2 -1.73 6.22 4.36
N PHE A 3 -2.44 5.12 4.15
CA PHE A 3 -3.01 4.69 2.88
C PHE A 3 -4.51 5.01 2.89
N GLY A 4 -5.02 5.60 1.82
CA GLY A 4 -6.46 5.72 1.60
C GLY A 4 -7.02 4.38 1.14
N SER A 5 -8.25 4.05 1.49
CA SER A 5 -8.93 2.86 0.99
C SER A 5 -10.31 3.22 0.50
N ARG A 6 -10.63 2.76 -0.72
CA ARG A 6 -11.98 2.89 -1.31
C ARG A 6 -12.99 1.94 -0.68
N PHE A 7 -12.52 0.94 0.07
CA PHE A 7 -13.34 -0.13 0.64
C PHE A 7 -13.54 0.02 2.15
N LEU A 8 -12.73 0.84 2.82
CA LEU A 8 -12.91 1.16 4.23
C LEU A 8 -13.77 2.43 4.37
N GLY A 9 -14.72 2.42 5.32
CA GLY A 9 -15.55 3.59 5.65
C GLY A 9 -16.95 3.59 5.04
N GLY A 10 -17.84 4.43 5.61
CA GLY A 10 -19.24 4.60 5.18
C GLY A 10 -19.46 5.74 4.20
N ALA A 11 -18.39 6.33 3.66
CA ALA A 11 -18.50 7.44 2.72
C ALA A 11 -18.91 6.93 1.33
N PRO A 12 -19.71 7.69 0.57
CA PRO A 12 -20.15 7.27 -0.75
C PRO A 12 -18.95 7.10 -1.69
N HIS A 13 -18.85 5.92 -2.29
CA HIS A 13 -17.89 5.63 -3.35
C HIS A 13 -18.63 5.29 -4.63
N ARG A 14 -18.07 5.67 -5.78
CA ARG A 14 -18.63 5.27 -7.07
C ARG A 14 -18.42 3.77 -7.27
N VAL A 15 -19.46 3.06 -7.71
CA VAL A 15 -19.35 1.63 -8.04
C VAL A 15 -18.26 1.45 -9.10
N LEU A 16 -17.19 0.73 -8.75
CA LEU A 16 -16.12 0.42 -9.68
C LEU A 16 -16.57 -0.68 -10.64
N TYR A 17 -16.05 -0.65 -11.88
CA TYR A 17 -16.25 -1.75 -12.82
C TYR A 17 -15.80 -3.08 -12.21
N PHE A 18 -16.65 -4.10 -12.30
CA PHE A 18 -16.44 -5.39 -11.63
C PHE A 18 -15.04 -5.99 -11.87
N TRP A 19 -14.63 -6.10 -13.14
CA TRP A 19 -13.33 -6.67 -13.50
C TRP A 19 -12.13 -5.83 -13.04
N HIS A 20 -12.29 -4.51 -12.85
CA HIS A 20 -11.26 -3.68 -12.23
C HIS A 20 -11.15 -3.94 -10.74
N SER A 21 -12.28 -4.13 -10.08
CA SER A 21 -12.33 -4.45 -8.66
C SER A 21 -11.66 -5.79 -8.41
N VAL A 22 -11.93 -6.79 -9.27
CA VAL A 22 -11.25 -8.10 -9.23
C VAL A 22 -9.74 -7.95 -9.48
N GLY A 23 -9.33 -7.21 -10.51
CA GLY A 23 -7.91 -6.98 -10.80
C GLY A 23 -7.18 -6.28 -9.64
N ASN A 24 -7.79 -5.25 -9.05
CA ASN A 24 -7.26 -4.56 -7.88
C ASN A 24 -7.15 -5.49 -6.67
N TRP A 25 -8.16 -6.31 -6.44
CA TRP A 25 -8.17 -7.27 -5.35
C TRP A 25 -7.05 -8.30 -5.50
N ILE A 26 -6.81 -8.82 -6.71
CA ILE A 26 -5.70 -9.73 -7.00
C ILE A 26 -4.35 -9.05 -6.74
N LEU A 27 -4.16 -7.82 -7.22
CA LEU A 27 -2.91 -7.07 -6.99
C LEU A 27 -2.67 -6.79 -5.50
N THR A 28 -3.73 -6.42 -4.77
CA THR A 28 -3.68 -6.19 -3.33
C THR A 28 -3.35 -7.48 -2.58
N LEU A 29 -3.99 -8.60 -2.93
CA LEU A 29 -3.71 -9.91 -2.35
C LEU A 29 -2.25 -10.31 -2.56
N LEU A 30 -1.74 -10.21 -3.79
CA LEU A 30 -0.35 -10.56 -4.10
C LEU A 30 0.64 -9.66 -3.37
N SER A 31 0.37 -8.35 -3.29
CA SER A 31 1.17 -7.42 -2.51
C SER A 31 1.21 -7.82 -1.04
N ASN A 32 0.05 -8.09 -0.44
CA ASN A 32 -0.07 -8.54 0.94
C ASN A 32 0.70 -9.85 1.18
N CYS A 33 0.59 -10.84 0.28
CA CYS A 33 1.35 -12.09 0.38
C CYS A 33 2.87 -11.88 0.34
N LEU A 34 3.37 -11.00 -0.54
CA LEU A 34 4.81 -10.78 -0.73
C LEU A 34 5.44 -9.91 0.37
N THR A 35 4.67 -8.95 0.87
CA THR A 35 5.11 -7.97 1.87
C THR A 35 4.74 -8.35 3.30
N ASN A 36 3.83 -9.31 3.48
CA ASN A 36 3.26 -9.73 4.75
C ASN A 36 2.60 -8.58 5.53
N ILE A 37 1.92 -7.70 4.81
CA ILE A 37 1.03 -6.67 5.37
C ILE A 37 -0.41 -6.99 4.96
N ASN A 38 -1.37 -6.35 5.61
CA ASN A 38 -2.79 -6.51 5.27
C ASN A 38 -3.38 -5.16 4.88
N LEU A 39 -3.28 -4.82 3.59
CA LEU A 39 -3.97 -3.67 3.01
C LEU A 39 -5.28 -4.11 2.37
N SER A 40 -6.31 -3.28 2.53
CA SER A 40 -7.60 -3.41 1.84
C SER A 40 -7.56 -2.86 0.41
N ASP A 41 -6.73 -1.85 0.15
CA ASP A 41 -6.65 -1.20 -1.17
C ASP A 41 -5.24 -0.69 -1.48
N MET A 42 -4.43 -1.51 -2.17
CA MET A 42 -3.04 -1.14 -2.47
C MET A 42 -2.95 -0.09 -3.59
N GLU A 43 -3.74 -0.24 -4.67
CA GLU A 43 -3.79 0.66 -5.85
C GLU A 43 -4.80 1.80 -5.67
N THR A 44 -4.81 2.38 -4.47
CA THR A 44 -5.64 3.51 -4.09
C THR A 44 -5.14 4.82 -4.72
N CYS A 45 -3.84 4.93 -5.03
CA CYS A 45 -3.13 6.15 -5.41
C CYS A 45 -3.26 7.33 -4.42
N TYR A 46 -3.92 7.14 -3.27
CA TYR A 46 -4.06 8.13 -2.21
C TYR A 46 -3.22 7.67 -1.02
N LYS A 47 -2.03 8.25 -0.86
CA LYS A 47 -1.09 7.90 0.21
C LYS A 47 -0.47 9.16 0.77
N VAL A 48 -0.36 9.23 2.10
CA VAL A 48 0.26 10.33 2.82
C VAL A 48 1.48 9.81 3.56
N PHE A 49 2.61 10.49 3.34
CA PHE A 49 3.90 10.16 3.91
C PHE A 49 4.39 11.31 4.77
N ARG A 50 5.12 10.98 5.83
CA ARG A 50 6.01 11.95 6.46
C ARG A 50 7.13 12.30 5.49
N ARG A 51 7.57 13.56 5.48
CA ARG A 51 8.58 14.05 4.53
C ARG A 51 9.88 13.24 4.62
N GLU A 52 10.36 13.03 5.84
CA GLU A 52 11.58 12.28 6.13
C GLU A 52 11.50 10.83 5.65
N VAL A 53 10.31 10.23 5.66
CA VAL A 53 10.09 8.85 5.19
C VAL A 53 10.21 8.77 3.68
N ILE A 54 9.51 9.64 2.94
CA ILE A 54 9.50 9.54 1.48
C ILE A 54 10.85 9.94 0.88
N GLN A 55 11.58 10.88 1.49
CA GLN A 55 12.92 11.27 1.04
C GLN A 55 13.97 10.18 1.28
N ALA A 56 13.78 9.31 2.26
CA ALA A 56 14.69 8.20 2.55
C ALA A 56 14.45 6.96 1.66
N ILE A 57 13.38 6.95 0.85
CA ILE A 57 13.05 5.82 -0.03
C ILE A 57 13.51 6.18 -1.45
N PRO A 58 14.55 5.53 -1.99
CA PRO A 58 14.92 5.72 -3.39
C PRO A 58 13.80 5.16 -4.26
N LEU A 59 13.29 5.93 -5.21
CA LEU A 59 12.23 5.54 -6.14
C LEU A 59 12.79 5.37 -7.54
N GLU A 60 12.39 4.32 -8.25
CA GLU A 60 12.92 3.95 -9.56
C GLU A 60 11.82 3.86 -10.64
N GLU A 61 10.60 3.45 -10.27
CA GLU A 61 9.49 3.31 -11.20
C GLU A 61 8.72 4.62 -11.39
N ASN A 62 8.08 4.71 -12.54
CA ASN A 62 7.19 5.79 -12.91
C ASN A 62 5.79 5.23 -13.22
N ARG A 63 4.78 6.11 -13.25
CA ARG A 63 3.38 5.76 -13.58
C ARG A 63 2.84 4.70 -12.61
N PHE A 64 2.28 3.61 -13.14
CA PHE A 64 1.61 2.56 -12.39
C PHE A 64 2.57 1.68 -11.58
N GLY A 65 3.86 1.62 -11.96
CA GLY A 65 4.87 0.86 -11.22
C GLY A 65 5.25 1.47 -9.87
N PHE A 66 4.93 2.75 -9.65
CA PHE A 66 5.22 3.46 -8.41
C PHE A 66 4.48 2.85 -7.22
N GLU A 67 3.18 2.59 -7.38
CA GLU A 67 2.30 2.06 -6.32
C GLU A 67 2.81 0.74 -5.70
N PRO A 68 3.16 -0.29 -6.50
CA PRO A 68 3.73 -1.52 -5.96
C PRO A 68 5.14 -1.33 -5.41
N GLU A 69 5.98 -0.48 -6.03
CA GLU A 69 7.33 -0.21 -5.54
C GLU A 69 7.31 0.43 -4.14
N ILE A 70 6.60 1.55 -3.99
CA ILE A 70 6.54 2.28 -2.72
C ILE A 70 5.93 1.40 -1.63
N THR A 71 4.91 0.60 -1.95
CA THR A 71 4.28 -0.31 -0.99
C THR A 71 5.28 -1.36 -0.49
N VAL A 72 6.02 -2.01 -1.38
CA VAL A 72 7.05 -2.99 -0.99
C VAL A 72 8.15 -2.32 -0.18
N LYS A 73 8.66 -1.16 -0.61
CA LYS A 73 9.74 -0.44 0.08
C LYS A 73 9.33 0.03 1.48
N VAL A 74 8.08 0.48 1.66
CA VAL A 74 7.51 0.87 2.95
C VAL A 74 7.36 -0.35 3.87
N ALA A 75 6.80 -1.45 3.36
CA ALA A 75 6.59 -2.67 4.12
C ALA A 75 7.91 -3.29 4.60
N ARG A 76 8.91 -3.35 3.70
CA ARG A 76 10.23 -3.90 4.01
C ARG A 76 10.99 -3.09 5.05
N ARG A 77 10.72 -1.78 5.18
CA ARG A 77 11.28 -0.88 6.21
C ARG A 77 10.55 -0.92 7.55
N LYS A 78 9.52 -1.76 7.71
CA LYS A 78 8.72 -1.92 8.95
C LYS A 78 8.17 -0.60 9.49
N LEU A 79 7.80 0.29 8.59
CA LEU A 79 7.17 1.54 8.95
C LEU A 79 5.76 1.25 9.48
N ARG A 80 5.26 2.12 10.37
CA ARG A 80 3.86 2.07 10.81
C ARG A 80 2.95 2.45 9.65
N ILE A 81 2.05 1.54 9.27
CA ILE A 81 1.09 1.70 8.18
C ILE A 81 -0.32 1.77 8.78
N TYR A 82 -1.12 2.72 8.32
CA TYR A 82 -2.54 2.87 8.67
C TYR A 82 -3.36 2.99 7.40
N GLU A 83 -4.57 2.44 7.40
CA GLU A 83 -5.55 2.67 6.33
C GLU A 83 -6.71 3.53 6.81
N VAL A 84 -7.17 4.45 5.96
CA VAL A 84 -8.32 5.32 6.23
C VAL A 84 -9.28 5.30 5.04
N GLY A 85 -10.57 5.34 5.30
CA GLY A 85 -11.58 5.39 4.25
C GLY A 85 -11.54 6.68 3.44
N ILE A 86 -11.68 6.58 2.12
CA ILE A 86 -11.74 7.74 1.22
C ILE A 86 -12.99 7.71 0.33
N SER A 87 -13.55 8.88 0.06
CA SER A 87 -14.53 9.06 -1.01
C SER A 87 -13.79 9.17 -2.34
N TYR A 88 -14.03 8.24 -3.25
CA TYR A 88 -13.40 8.23 -4.57
C TYR A 88 -14.43 8.31 -5.69
N SER A 89 -14.33 9.37 -6.50
CA SER A 89 -15.05 9.51 -7.76
C SER A 89 -14.08 9.31 -8.92
N GLY A 90 -13.98 8.07 -9.40
CA GLY A 90 -13.13 7.73 -10.54
C GLY A 90 -13.72 8.23 -11.86
N ARG A 91 -12.83 8.62 -12.78
CA ARG A 91 -13.18 8.88 -14.19
C ARG A 91 -13.77 7.63 -14.86
N THR A 92 -14.76 7.82 -15.71
CA THR A 92 -15.35 6.73 -16.52
C THR A 92 -14.40 6.27 -17.62
N TYR A 93 -14.68 5.11 -18.19
CA TYR A 93 -13.98 4.65 -19.39
C TYR A 93 -14.11 5.61 -20.57
N GLU A 94 -15.29 6.24 -20.71
CA GLU A 94 -15.61 7.20 -21.76
C GLU A 94 -14.83 8.52 -21.62
N GLU A 95 -14.42 8.89 -20.42
CA GLU A 95 -13.55 10.05 -20.13
C GLU A 95 -12.05 9.78 -20.44
N GLY A 96 -11.73 8.68 -21.14
CA GLY A 96 -10.37 8.40 -21.62
C GLY A 96 -9.47 7.75 -20.56
N LYS A 97 -10.02 6.88 -19.71
CA LYS A 97 -9.24 6.10 -18.74
C LYS A 97 -8.32 5.10 -19.47
N LYS A 98 -7.06 5.51 -19.71
CA LYS A 98 -6.02 4.70 -20.38
C LYS A 98 -5.39 3.63 -19.46
N ILE A 99 -6.15 2.99 -18.56
CA ILE A 99 -5.64 1.85 -17.77
C ILE A 99 -5.80 0.59 -18.61
N GLY A 100 -4.69 -0.04 -18.97
CA GLY A 100 -4.67 -1.29 -19.72
C GLY A 100 -4.12 -2.45 -18.90
N TRP A 101 -4.37 -3.67 -19.38
CA TRP A 101 -3.70 -4.90 -18.94
C TRP A 101 -2.17 -4.78 -18.82
N LYS A 102 -1.51 -4.01 -19.69
CA LYS A 102 -0.06 -3.73 -19.65
C LYS A 102 0.36 -3.07 -18.33
N ASP A 103 -0.45 -2.19 -17.78
CA ASP A 103 -0.18 -1.55 -16.49
C ASP A 103 -0.27 -2.57 -15.35
N GLY A 104 -1.27 -3.45 -15.39
CA GLY A 104 -1.40 -4.56 -14.44
C GLY A 104 -0.21 -5.53 -14.47
N PHE A 105 0.24 -5.93 -15.65
CA PHE A 105 1.46 -6.76 -15.79
C PHE A 105 2.70 -6.04 -15.28
N ARG A 106 2.81 -4.73 -15.52
CA ARG A 106 3.92 -3.93 -14.98
C ARG A 106 3.86 -3.90 -13.45
N ALA A 107 2.69 -3.77 -12.84
CA ALA A 107 2.56 -3.80 -11.39
C ALA A 107 2.99 -5.14 -10.80
N LEU A 108 2.56 -6.25 -11.39
CA LEU A 108 3.00 -7.60 -10.99
C LEU A 108 4.51 -7.76 -11.09
N TYR A 109 5.10 -7.30 -12.19
CA TYR A 109 6.55 -7.30 -12.38
C TYR A 109 7.26 -6.48 -11.30
N CYS A 110 6.77 -5.27 -10.98
CA CYS A 110 7.33 -4.42 -9.94
C CYS A 110 7.22 -5.08 -8.55
N LEU A 111 6.07 -5.67 -8.21
CA LEU A 111 5.90 -6.41 -6.96
C LEU A 111 6.94 -7.51 -6.82
N ALA A 112 7.14 -8.32 -7.86
CA ALA A 112 8.14 -9.40 -7.84
C ALA A 112 9.57 -8.85 -7.77
N LYS A 113 9.93 -7.91 -8.65
CA LYS A 113 11.26 -7.27 -8.71
C LYS A 113 11.66 -6.68 -7.37
N TYR A 114 10.83 -5.82 -6.78
CA TYR A 114 11.18 -5.14 -5.53
C TYR A 114 11.07 -6.07 -4.32
N SER A 115 10.19 -7.07 -4.33
CA SER A 115 10.11 -8.04 -3.24
C SER A 115 11.37 -8.89 -3.12
N LEU A 116 12.08 -9.11 -4.24
CA LEU A 116 13.37 -9.80 -4.30
C LEU A 116 14.56 -8.85 -4.05
N LYS A 117 14.50 -7.63 -4.60
CA LYS A 117 15.58 -6.64 -4.48
C LYS A 117 15.69 -6.05 -3.07
N GLU A 118 14.57 -5.78 -2.41
CA GLU A 118 14.55 -5.18 -1.07
C GLU A 118 14.64 -6.28 0.00
N PRO A 119 15.74 -6.35 0.77
CA PRO A 119 15.86 -7.33 1.84
C PRO A 119 14.78 -7.09 2.89
N ARG A 120 14.23 -8.18 3.44
CA ARG A 120 13.35 -8.08 4.61
C ARG A 120 14.19 -7.51 5.76
N ALA A 121 13.85 -6.31 6.24
CA ALA A 121 14.44 -5.83 7.49
C ALA A 121 14.24 -6.92 8.54
N GLN A 122 15.33 -7.30 9.22
CA GLN A 122 15.24 -8.26 10.32
C GLN A 122 14.20 -7.74 11.32
N ALA A 123 13.43 -8.65 11.93
CA ALA A 123 12.66 -8.24 13.10
C ALA A 123 13.70 -7.82 14.11
N ALA A 124 13.83 -6.51 14.34
CA ALA A 124 14.32 -6.05 15.63
C ALA A 124 13.52 -6.89 16.64
N SER A 125 14.24 -7.73 17.39
CA SER A 125 13.67 -8.59 18.40
C SER A 125 12.70 -7.76 19.21
N VAL A 126 11.50 -8.30 19.44
CA VAL A 126 10.49 -7.70 20.31
C VAL A 126 11.01 -7.81 21.75
N GLN A 127 12.01 -6.99 22.10
CA GLN A 127 12.58 -6.85 23.43
C GLN A 127 13.10 -5.42 23.56
N ALA A 128 12.21 -4.48 23.91
CA ALA A 128 12.49 -3.27 24.70
C ALA A 128 11.32 -2.28 24.60
N ALA A 129 10.14 -2.67 25.09
CA ALA A 129 9.09 -1.73 25.50
C ALA A 129 8.09 -2.41 26.45
N ARG A 130 8.59 -3.17 27.44
CA ARG A 130 7.86 -3.29 28.70
C ARG A 130 8.20 -2.01 29.45
N ALA A 131 7.25 -1.09 29.52
CA ALA A 131 7.40 0.11 30.33
C ALA A 131 7.64 -0.30 31.80
N PRO A 132 8.72 0.17 32.46
CA PRO A 132 8.81 0.09 33.91
C PRO A 132 7.96 1.23 34.48
N GLY A 133 6.76 0.91 34.96
CA GLY A 133 5.86 1.95 35.47
C GLY A 133 4.49 1.47 35.93
N GLU A 134 4.40 0.31 36.61
CA GLU A 134 3.31 0.10 37.56
C GLU A 134 3.91 0.26 38.96
N SER A 135 3.96 1.52 39.39
CA SER A 135 4.14 1.88 40.79
C SER A 135 2.82 1.63 41.51
N THR A 136 2.87 0.72 42.46
CA THR A 136 1.93 0.55 43.57
C THR A 136 1.57 1.90 44.22
N THR A 137 0.27 2.21 44.19
CA THR A 137 -0.47 3.12 45.08
C THR A 137 -1.90 2.61 45.04
N SER A 138 -2.61 2.29 46.11
CA SER A 138 -2.41 2.38 47.56
C SER A 138 -3.29 1.32 48.22
#